data_AF-A0A259MPH2-F1
#
_entry.id   AF-A0A259MPH2-F1
#
_cell.length_a   1.000
_cell.length_b   1.000
_cell.length_c   1.000
_cell.angle_alpha   90.00
_cell.angle_beta   90.00
_cell.angle_gamma   90.00
#
_symmetry.space_group_name_H-M   'P 1'
#
loop_
_entity.id
_entity.type
_entity.pdbx_description
1 polymer ?
#
loop_
_entity_poly.entity_id
_entity_poly.type
_entity_poly.pdbx_seq_one_letter_code
_entity_poly.pdbx_strand_id
1 'polypeptide(L)'
;MSTVRYQCQQNKTIVADFYDGKSSVGPDGRPIPGGLAVVQLSDGRKFSLPQTLSASGIRYADSSGTFVFWSKGDTAFVEEGANQTVTYRDCVQKR
;
A
#
# COMPACT_ATOMS: atom_id res chain seq x y z
N MET A 1 7.68 12.83 4.35
CA MET A 1 8.02 11.56 3.67
C MET A 1 8.68 10.64 4.68
N SER A 2 8.27 9.38 4.74
CA SER A 2 8.93 8.34 5.53
C SER A 2 9.14 7.08 4.68
N THR A 3 10.30 6.44 4.82
CA THR A 3 10.62 5.19 4.11
C THR A 3 10.55 4.03 5.10
N VAL A 4 9.80 2.99 4.75
CA VAL A 4 9.71 1.75 5.52
C VAL A 4 10.14 0.57 4.67
N ARG A 5 10.93 -0.33 5.26
CA ARG A 5 11.34 -1.59 4.64
C ARG A 5 10.64 -2.75 5.34
N TYR A 6 10.00 -3.60 4.56
CA TYR A 6 9.34 -4.80 5.06
C TYR A 6 10.05 -6.05 4.52
N GLN A 7 10.19 -7.05 5.40
CA GLN A 7 10.54 -8.40 5.02
C GLN A 7 9.28 -9.25 5.01
N CYS A 8 9.03 -9.94 3.91
CA CYS A 8 7.87 -10.81 3.71
C CYS A 8 8.31 -12.29 3.71
N GLN A 9 7.32 -13.19 3.60
CA GLN A 9 7.57 -14.59 3.29
C GLN A 9 8.37 -14.77 1.99
N GLN A 10 8.96 -15.96 1.80
CA GLN A 10 9.70 -16.34 0.59
C GLN A 10 10.88 -15.40 0.26
N ASN A 11 11.47 -14.78 1.28
CA ASN A 11 12.55 -13.81 1.15
C ASN A 11 12.22 -12.58 0.28
N LYS A 12 10.93 -12.30 0.06
CA LYS A 12 10.47 -11.10 -0.65
C LYS A 12 10.59 -9.88 0.24
N THR A 13 10.77 -8.72 -0.36
CA THR A 13 10.86 -7.44 0.36
C THR A 13 10.01 -6.37 -0.31
N ILE A 14 9.61 -5.40 0.50
CA ILE A 14 8.92 -4.19 0.06
C ILE A 14 9.66 -2.98 0.64
N VAL A 15 9.93 -1.99 -0.19
CA VAL A 15 10.33 -0.65 0.25
C VAL A 15 9.18 0.29 -0.09
N ALA A 16 8.64 0.98 0.92
CA ALA A 16 7.54 1.91 0.76
C ALA A 16 7.96 3.31 1.22
N ASP A 17 7.88 4.28 0.31
CA ASP A 17 8.00 5.71 0.63
C ASP A 17 6.61 6.30 0.78
N PHE A 18 6.24 6.71 1.99
CA PHE A 18 4.95 7.32 2.31
C PHE A 18 5.02 8.84 2.24
N TYR A 19 3.99 9.43 1.63
CA TYR A 19 3.79 10.86 1.51
C TYR A 19 2.41 11.21 2.07
N ASP A 20 2.39 12.10 3.05
CA ASP A 20 1.13 12.63 3.59
C ASP A 20 0.50 13.59 2.58
N GLY A 21 -0.83 13.65 2.58
CA GLY A 21 -1.57 14.63 1.81
C GLY A 21 -2.90 14.96 2.47
N LYS A 22 -3.43 16.14 2.13
CA LYS A 22 -4.68 16.63 2.72
C LYS A 22 -5.85 15.78 2.22
N SER A 23 -6.61 15.22 3.16
CA SER A 23 -7.89 14.60 2.83
C SER A 23 -8.88 15.65 2.35
N SER A 24 -9.76 15.23 1.45
CA SER A 24 -10.91 16.01 0.96
C SER A 24 -12.20 15.20 1.11
N VAL A 25 -13.33 15.76 0.71
CA VAL A 25 -14.64 15.11 0.79
C VAL A 25 -15.21 15.03 -0.62
N GLY A 26 -15.63 13.84 -1.02
CA GLY A 26 -16.26 13.59 -2.32
C GLY A 26 -17.70 14.11 -2.39
N PRO A 27 -18.30 14.15 -3.59
CA PRO A 27 -19.70 14.58 -3.77
C PRO A 27 -20.72 13.74 -2.98
N ASP A 28 -20.38 12.49 -2.66
CA ASP A 28 -21.17 11.56 -1.87
C ASP A 28 -20.95 11.69 -0.34
N GLY A 29 -20.19 12.70 0.08
CA GLY A 29 -19.86 12.96 1.49
C GLY A 29 -18.78 12.04 2.07
N ARG A 30 -18.21 11.11 1.28
CA ARG A 30 -17.15 10.21 1.76
C ARG A 30 -15.78 10.91 1.74
N PRO A 31 -14.91 10.63 2.72
CA PRO A 31 -13.57 11.17 2.71
C PRO A 31 -12.75 10.56 1.55
N ILE A 32 -12.01 11.42 0.86
CA ILE A 32 -11.00 11.05 -0.14
C ILE A 32 -9.64 11.30 0.52
N PRO A 33 -8.90 10.25 0.90
CA PRO A 33 -7.58 10.40 1.48
C PRO A 33 -6.59 11.04 0.49
N GLY A 34 -5.71 11.91 0.99
CA GLY A 34 -4.74 12.62 0.14
C GLY A 34 -3.35 11.97 0.08
N GLY A 35 -3.11 10.89 0.83
CA GLY A 35 -1.80 10.25 0.92
C GLY A 35 -1.37 9.52 -0.35
N LEU A 36 -0.09 9.20 -0.44
CA LEU A 36 0.52 8.45 -1.53
C LEU A 36 1.57 7.48 -0.95
N ALA A 37 1.70 6.30 -1.55
CA ALA A 37 2.84 5.41 -1.32
C ALA A 37 3.56 5.13 -2.64
N VAL A 38 4.88 5.29 -2.65
CA VAL A 38 5.74 4.75 -3.70
C VAL A 38 6.28 3.41 -3.21
N VAL A 39 5.85 2.33 -3.85
CA VAL A 39 6.12 0.94 -3.42
C VAL A 39 7.07 0.29 -4.41
N GLN A 40 8.22 -0.17 -3.93
CA GLN A 40 9.17 -0.96 -4.69
C GLN A 40 9.23 -2.39 -4.13
N LEU A 41 9.04 -3.36 -5.01
CA LEU A 41 9.02 -4.78 -4.67
C LEU A 41 10.39 -5.42 -4.94
N SER A 42 10.69 -6.53 -4.26
CA SER A 42 11.93 -7.30 -4.47
C SER A 42 12.10 -7.85 -5.89
N ASP A 43 11.02 -7.94 -6.68
CA ASP A 43 11.07 -8.33 -8.09
C ASP A 43 11.44 -7.17 -9.04
N GLY A 44 11.71 -5.98 -8.50
CA GLY A 44 12.14 -4.80 -9.24
C GLY A 44 11.00 -3.89 -9.71
N ARG A 45 9.73 -4.31 -9.61
CA ARG A 45 8.59 -3.46 -9.96
C ARG A 45 8.44 -2.31 -8.97
N LYS A 46 7.97 -1.17 -9.48
CA LYS A 46 7.76 0.07 -8.71
C LYS A 46 6.42 0.69 -9.06
N PHE A 47 5.66 1.09 -8.04
CA PHE A 47 4.31 1.62 -8.17
C PHE A 47 4.20 2.96 -7.43
N SER A 48 3.42 3.87 -7.97
CA SER A 48 2.99 5.09 -7.29
C SER A 48 1.49 4.97 -7.05
N LEU A 49 1.08 4.84 -5.80
CA LEU A 49 -0.26 4.42 -5.43
C LEU A 49 -0.94 5.47 -4.56
N PRO A 50 -2.05 6.09 -5.00
CA PRO A 50 -2.85 6.94 -4.14
C PRO A 50 -3.43 6.14 -2.97
N GLN A 51 -3.54 6.80 -1.83
CA GLN A 51 -4.28 6.28 -0.70
C GLN A 51 -5.76 6.23 -1.06
N THR A 52 -6.43 5.15 -0.67
CA THR A 52 -7.85 4.90 -0.91
C THR A 52 -8.55 4.64 0.41
N LEU A 53 -9.88 4.81 0.40
CA LEU A 53 -10.70 4.56 1.56
C LEU A 53 -10.56 3.10 2.05
N SER A 54 -10.41 2.91 3.36
CA SER A 54 -10.24 1.61 4.00
C SER A 54 -10.95 1.56 5.34
N ALA A 55 -11.39 0.36 5.75
CA ALA A 55 -11.99 0.15 7.06
C ALA A 55 -10.95 -0.01 8.18
N SER A 56 -9.80 -0.64 7.88
CA SER A 56 -8.71 -0.84 8.83
C SER A 56 -7.37 -0.84 8.10
N GLY A 57 -6.37 -0.22 8.72
CA GLY A 57 -5.08 0.04 8.07
C GLY A 57 -5.21 1.08 6.95
N ILE A 58 -4.10 1.30 6.26
CA ILE A 58 -4.01 2.24 5.15
C ILE A 58 -3.91 1.43 3.85
N ARG A 59 -4.82 1.71 2.93
CA ARG A 59 -4.90 1.06 1.61
C ARG A 59 -4.38 1.99 0.55
N TYR A 60 -3.43 1.53 -0.26
CA TYR A 60 -2.95 2.22 -1.45
C TYR A 60 -3.21 1.35 -2.67
N ALA A 61 -3.82 1.89 -3.72
CA ALA A 61 -4.21 1.08 -4.87
C ALA A 61 -4.05 1.81 -6.19
N ASP A 62 -3.83 1.05 -7.26
CA ASP A 62 -3.92 1.56 -8.62
C ASP A 62 -5.37 1.93 -8.98
N SER A 63 -5.55 2.58 -10.13
CA SER A 63 -6.87 3.04 -10.58
C SER A 63 -7.85 1.90 -10.85
N SER A 64 -7.36 0.71 -11.21
CA SER A 64 -8.16 -0.49 -11.44
C SER A 64 -8.45 -1.30 -10.18
N GLY A 65 -7.77 -1.00 -9.06
CA GLY A 65 -7.84 -1.79 -7.83
C GLY A 65 -7.24 -3.19 -7.94
N THR A 66 -6.48 -3.46 -9.01
CA THR A 66 -5.84 -4.75 -9.31
C THR A 66 -4.47 -4.89 -8.67
N PHE A 67 -3.86 -3.78 -8.25
CA PHE A 67 -2.69 -3.78 -7.40
C PHE A 67 -3.01 -3.01 -6.12
N VAL A 68 -2.95 -3.68 -4.98
CA VAL A 68 -3.28 -3.08 -3.69
C VAL A 68 -2.15 -3.35 -2.70
N PHE A 69 -1.59 -2.28 -2.15
CA PHE A 69 -0.66 -2.33 -1.04
C PHE A 69 -1.38 -1.93 0.25
N TRP A 70 -1.30 -2.80 1.25
CA TRP A 70 -1.87 -2.57 2.57
C TRP A 70 -0.75 -2.35 3.59
N SER A 71 -0.87 -1.30 4.40
CA SER A 71 0.00 -1.04 5.55
C SER A 71 -0.83 -0.92 6.82
N LYS A 72 -0.46 -1.67 7.88
CA LYS A 72 -1.22 -1.74 9.13
C LYS A 72 -0.28 -1.86 10.32
N GLY A 73 -0.02 -0.74 11.00
CA GLY A 73 1.01 -0.70 12.04
C GLY A 73 2.36 -1.11 11.46
N ASP A 74 3.00 -2.11 12.07
CA ASP A 74 4.31 -2.62 11.63
C ASP A 74 4.22 -3.74 10.57
N THR A 75 3.02 -4.04 10.04
CA THR A 75 2.82 -5.09 9.03
C THR A 75 2.33 -4.55 7.69
N ALA A 76 2.55 -5.35 6.64
CA ALA A 76 2.07 -5.05 5.29
C ALA A 76 1.78 -6.33 4.47
N PHE A 77 1.07 -6.17 3.37
CA PHE A 77 0.92 -7.18 2.32
C PHE A 77 0.52 -6.54 0.99
N VAL A 78 0.66 -7.31 -0.10
CA VAL A 78 0.25 -6.90 -1.46
C VAL A 78 -0.74 -7.91 -2.03
N GLU A 79 -1.84 -7.41 -2.59
CA GLU A 79 -2.80 -8.15 -3.40
C GLU A 79 -2.65 -7.78 -4.87
N GLU A 80 -2.64 -8.79 -5.74
CA GLU A 80 -2.49 -8.61 -7.19
C GLU A 80 -3.56 -9.37 -7.99
N GLY A 81 -3.96 -8.76 -9.11
CA GLY A 81 -4.93 -9.30 -10.05
C GLY A 81 -6.39 -9.09 -9.66
N ALA A 82 -7.30 -9.46 -10.56
CA ALA A 82 -8.75 -9.29 -10.37
C ALA A 82 -9.29 -10.08 -9.16
N ASN A 83 -8.63 -11.17 -8.79
CA ASN A 83 -8.99 -12.01 -7.64
C ASN A 83 -8.30 -11.57 -6.34
N GLN A 84 -7.55 -10.45 -6.34
CA GLN A 84 -6.83 -9.93 -5.18
C GLN A 84 -5.97 -10.99 -4.48
N THR A 85 -5.19 -11.73 -5.27
CA THR A 85 -4.34 -12.79 -4.72
C THR A 85 -3.20 -12.18 -3.94
N VAL A 86 -3.01 -12.60 -2.69
CA VAL A 86 -1.91 -12.09 -1.86
C VAL A 86 -0.57 -12.68 -2.33
N THR A 87 0.28 -11.85 -2.93
CA THR A 87 1.58 -12.24 -3.52
C THR A 87 2.78 -11.85 -2.67
N TYR A 88 2.63 -10.84 -1.81
CA TYR A 88 3.58 -10.48 -0.75
C TYR A 88 2.84 -10.63 0.58
N ARG A 89 3.13 -11.70 1.32
CA ARG A 89 2.39 -12.12 2.52
C ARG A 89 3.23 -11.94 3.78
N ASP A 90 2.54 -11.68 4.89
CA ASP A 90 3.08 -11.58 6.25
C ASP A 90 4.32 -10.70 6.33
N CYS A 91 4.25 -9.54 5.70
CA CYS A 91 5.37 -8.61 5.70
C CYS A 91 5.44 -7.89 7.05
N VAL A 92 6.64 -7.80 7.62
CA VAL A 92 6.90 -7.11 8.88
C VAL A 92 8.00 -6.09 8.68
N GLN A 93 7.80 -4.90 9.23
CA GLN A 93 8.74 -3.81 9.18
C GLN A 93 10.07 -4.23 9.82
N LYS A 94 11.17 -3.95 9.12
CA LYS A 94 12.53 -4.04 9.66
C LYS A 94 12.91 -2.68 10.23
N ARG A 95 13.39 -2.70 11.46
CA ARG A 95 13.99 -1.55 12.14
C ARG A 95 15.45 -1.44 11.77
#